data_AF-A0AAU3G023-F1
#
_entry.id   AF-A0AAU3G023-F1
#
_cell.length_a   1.000
_cell.length_b   1.000
_cell.length_c   1.000
_cell.angle_alpha   90.00
_cell.angle_beta   90.00
_cell.angle_gamma   90.00
#
_symmetry.space_group_name_H-M   'P 1'
#
loop_
_entity.id
_entity.type
_entity.pdbx_description
1 polymer ?
#
loop_
_entity_poly.entity_id
_entity_poly.type
_entity_poly.pdbx_seq_one_letter_code
_entity_poly.pdbx_strand_id
1 'polypeptide(L)'
;MEWFIELDRAGHPHREEFFTKVCEYFALPDSVDELWSQYRKRMPHLVCCRPDVLHGLTRLRASGWLVAIVTNGMANNQLGKICNTGLADVVDAYALSGVEGIRKPHAVPV
;
A
#
# COMPACT_ATOMS: atom_id res chain seq x y z
N MET A 1 12.67 18.27 8.88
CA MET A 1 11.84 17.33 8.09
C MET A 1 12.65 16.21 7.45
N GLU A 2 13.97 16.37 7.27
CA GLU A 2 14.80 15.40 6.53
C GLU A 2 14.95 14.03 7.21
N TRP A 3 15.06 14.01 8.55
CA TRP A 3 15.32 12.78 9.32
C TRP A 3 14.22 11.71 9.19
N PHE A 4 12.93 12.10 9.17
CA PHE A 4 11.85 11.12 9.06
C PHE A 4 11.67 10.63 7.61
N ILE A 5 11.99 11.47 6.62
CA ILE A 5 12.01 11.05 5.21
C ILE A 5 13.10 10.01 4.99
N GLU A 6 14.28 10.23 5.58
CA GLU A 6 15.40 9.29 5.53
C GLU A 6 15.07 7.97 6.23
N LEU A 7 14.43 8.04 7.41
CA LEU A 7 13.97 6.86 8.15
C LEU A 7 12.89 6.07 7.40
N ASP A 8 11.93 6.71 6.75
CA ASP A 8 10.90 6.02 5.95
C ASP A 8 11.49 5.32 4.72
N ARG A 9 12.52 5.91 4.09
CA ARG A 9 13.21 5.32 2.92
C ARG A 9 13.97 4.03 3.25
N ALA A 10 14.36 3.81 4.50
CA ALA A 10 15.05 2.59 4.94
C ALA A 10 14.16 1.32 4.90
N GLY A 11 12.84 1.46 4.73
CA GLY A 11 11.94 0.35 4.37
C GLY A 11 11.09 -0.23 5.51
N HIS A 12 10.39 -1.34 5.18
CA HIS A 12 9.26 -1.91 5.91
C HIS A 12 9.48 -2.48 7.35
N PRO A 13 10.67 -2.90 7.81
CA PRO A 13 10.77 -3.50 9.15
C PRO A 13 10.67 -2.50 10.31
N HIS A 14 10.74 -1.20 10.04
CA HIS A 14 10.88 -0.18 11.08
C HIS A 14 9.61 0.64 11.33
N ARG A 15 8.40 0.14 11.01
CA ARG A 15 7.18 0.96 11.23
C ARG A 15 6.98 1.30 12.70
N GLU A 16 7.19 0.35 13.60
CA GLU A 16 7.16 0.59 15.04
C GLU A 16 8.21 1.64 15.43
N GLU A 17 9.48 1.44 15.08
CA GLU A 17 10.56 2.40 15.36
C GLU A 17 10.29 3.80 14.77
N PHE A 18 9.75 3.85 13.55
CA PHE A 18 9.37 5.09 12.87
C PHE A 18 8.30 5.83 13.65
N PHE A 19 7.20 5.16 14.01
CA PHE A 19 6.10 5.79 14.74
C PHE A 19 6.49 6.12 16.17
N THR A 20 7.37 5.35 16.83
CA THR A 20 7.97 5.71 18.11
C THR A 20 8.70 7.05 18.02
N LYS A 21 9.62 7.19 17.06
CA LYS A 21 10.37 8.46 16.88
C LYS A 21 9.46 9.62 16.50
N VAL A 22 8.39 9.39 15.75
CA VAL A 22 7.38 10.41 15.43
C VAL A 22 6.64 10.86 16.69
N CYS A 23 6.17 9.92 17.52
CA CYS A 23 5.51 10.24 18.79
C CYS A 23 6.43 11.04 19.71
N GLU A 24 7.69 10.61 19.87
CA GLU A 24 8.69 11.29 20.69
C GLU A 24 9.01 12.70 20.19
N TYR A 25 9.27 12.86 18.89
CA TYR A 25 9.69 14.14 18.31
C TYR A 25 8.58 15.19 18.35
N PHE A 26 7.32 14.79 18.10
CA PHE A 26 6.18 15.70 18.09
C PHE A 26 5.42 15.75 19.42
N ALA A 27 5.89 15.02 20.44
CA ALA A 27 5.21 14.86 21.74
C ALA A 27 3.72 14.50 21.58
N LEU A 28 3.43 13.53 20.71
CA LEU A 28 2.06 13.09 20.44
C LEU A 28 1.51 12.30 21.64
N PRO A 29 0.23 12.50 22.00
CA PRO A 29 -0.40 11.80 23.12
C PRO A 29 -0.81 10.35 22.77
N ASP A 30 -0.97 10.05 21.48
CA ASP A 30 -1.36 8.73 20.99
C ASP A 30 -0.25 7.68 21.18
N SER A 31 -0.65 6.45 21.46
CA SER A 31 0.27 5.30 21.38
C SER A 31 0.72 5.06 19.94
N VAL A 32 1.87 4.40 19.78
CA VAL A 32 2.41 3.97 18.49
C VAL A 32 1.39 3.15 17.69
N ASP A 33 0.66 2.25 18.36
CA ASP A 33 -0.36 1.40 17.74
C ASP A 33 -1.57 2.20 17.25
N GLU A 34 -2.03 3.17 18.04
CA GLU A 34 -3.14 4.07 17.66
C GLU A 34 -2.74 4.92 16.47
N LEU A 35 -1.55 5.55 16.51
CA LEU A 35 -1.05 6.38 15.43
C LEU A 35 -0.86 5.57 14.14
N TRP A 36 -0.33 4.35 14.25
CA TRP A 36 -0.20 3.43 13.11
C TRP A 36 -1.56 3.02 12.53
N SER A 37 -2.53 2.70 13.39
CA SER A 37 -3.88 2.34 12.99
C SER A 37 -4.57 3.50 12.24
N GLN A 38 -4.46 4.72 12.78
CA GLN A 38 -4.97 5.94 12.14
C GLN A 38 -4.29 6.19 10.79
N TYR A 39 -2.96 6.09 10.73
CA TYR A 39 -2.19 6.24 9.49
C TYR A 39 -2.67 5.26 8.42
N ARG A 40 -2.83 3.98 8.76
CA ARG A 40 -3.29 2.94 7.82
C ARG A 40 -4.70 3.16 7.30
N LYS A 41 -5.58 3.73 8.13
CA LYS A 41 -6.94 4.09 7.71
C LYS A 41 -6.94 5.30 6.79
N ARG A 42 -6.09 6.30 7.06
CA ARG A 42 -6.08 7.56 6.31
C ARG A 42 -5.30 7.49 5.00
N MET A 43 -4.14 6.85 5.01
CA MET A 43 -3.22 6.82 3.87
C MET A 43 -3.93 6.41 2.56
N PRO A 44 -4.86 5.43 2.51
CA PRO A 44 -5.46 4.98 1.24
C PRO A 44 -6.21 6.08 0.52
N HIS A 45 -6.71 7.08 1.24
CA HIS A 45 -7.43 8.23 0.70
C HIS A 45 -6.51 9.35 0.21
N LEU A 46 -5.21 9.24 0.46
CA LEU A 46 -4.21 10.23 0.06
C LEU A 46 -3.40 9.80 -1.16
N VAL A 47 -3.56 8.55 -1.60
CA VAL A 47 -2.84 8.02 -2.77
C VAL A 47 -3.63 8.34 -4.02
N CYS A 48 -2.94 8.87 -5.02
CA CYS A 48 -3.51 9.11 -6.35
C CYS A 48 -2.84 8.18 -7.36
N CYS A 49 -3.62 7.63 -8.29
CA CYS A 49 -3.08 6.97 -9.46
C CYS A 49 -3.01 7.99 -10.60
N ARG A 50 -1.91 7.96 -11.35
CA ARG A 50 -1.76 8.86 -12.48
C ARG A 50 -2.72 8.43 -13.60
N PRO A 51 -3.40 9.37 -14.28
CA PRO A 51 -4.39 9.00 -15.30
C PRO A 51 -3.85 8.14 -16.45
N ASP A 52 -2.57 8.34 -16.83
CA ASP A 52 -1.88 7.55 -17.85
C ASP A 52 -1.77 6.06 -17.48
N VAL A 53 -1.62 5.73 -16.20
CA VAL A 53 -1.63 4.34 -15.71
C VAL A 53 -3.00 3.71 -15.92
N LEU A 54 -4.09 4.40 -15.55
CA LEU A 54 -5.45 3.89 -15.73
C LEU A 54 -5.78 3.69 -17.22
N HIS A 55 -5.39 4.64 -18.06
CA HIS A 55 -5.54 4.53 -19.52
C HIS A 55 -4.73 3.35 -20.08
N GLY A 56 -3.50 3.15 -19.62
CA GLY A 56 -2.66 2.03 -20.04
C GLY A 56 -3.28 0.67 -19.70
N LEU A 57 -3.76 0.50 -18.46
CA LEU A 57 -4.42 -0.74 -18.02
C LEU A 57 -5.70 -1.01 -18.81
N THR A 58 -6.51 0.04 -19.04
CA THR A 58 -7.73 -0.06 -19.87
C THR A 58 -7.41 -0.50 -21.30
N ARG A 59 -6.36 0.05 -21.90
CA ARG A 59 -5.91 -0.33 -23.25
C ARG A 59 -5.43 -1.77 -23.32
N LEU A 60 -4.69 -2.23 -22.30
CA LEU A 60 -4.26 -3.63 -22.22
C LEU A 60 -5.46 -4.58 -22.22
N ARG A 61 -6.45 -4.31 -21.37
CA ARG A 61 -7.70 -5.10 -21.32
C ARG A 61 -8.47 -5.06 -22.64
N ALA A 62 -8.63 -3.88 -23.24
CA ALA A 62 -9.29 -3.73 -24.54
C ALA A 62 -8.59 -4.48 -25.67
N SER A 63 -7.28 -4.73 -25.55
CA SER A 63 -6.51 -5.56 -26.50
C SER A 63 -6.56 -7.07 -26.20
N GLY A 64 -7.39 -7.51 -25.25
CA GLY A 64 -7.64 -8.93 -24.95
C GLY A 64 -6.75 -9.52 -23.85
N TRP A 65 -5.94 -8.72 -23.16
CA TRP A 65 -5.15 -9.21 -22.02
C TRP A 65 -5.97 -9.25 -20.75
N LEU A 66 -5.77 -10.32 -19.97
CA LEU A 66 -6.16 -10.33 -18.56
C LEU A 66 -5.11 -9.58 -17.74
N VAL A 67 -5.56 -8.63 -16.92
CA VAL A 67 -4.70 -7.75 -16.14
C VAL A 67 -5.01 -7.92 -14.66
N ALA A 68 -3.99 -8.21 -13.85
CA ALA A 68 -4.14 -8.39 -12.41
C ALA A 68 -3.10 -7.62 -11.60
N ILE A 69 -3.48 -7.19 -10.39
CA ILE A 69 -2.58 -6.55 -9.42
C ILE A 69 -2.12 -7.60 -8.41
N VAL A 70 -0.81 -7.79 -8.26
CA VAL A 70 -0.25 -8.61 -7.18
C VAL A 70 0.55 -7.69 -6.26
N THR A 71 0.15 -7.55 -4.99
CA THR A 71 0.78 -6.60 -4.07
C THR A 71 1.02 -7.18 -2.69
N ASN A 72 2.13 -6.78 -2.09
CA ASN A 72 2.49 -7.13 -0.73
C ASN A 72 1.95 -6.06 0.23
N GLY A 73 1.42 -6.50 1.36
CA GLY A 73 1.01 -5.62 2.46
C GLY A 73 -0.32 -6.02 3.06
N MET A 74 -0.71 -5.27 4.09
CA MET A 74 -1.96 -5.49 4.81
C MET A 74 -3.17 -5.34 3.90
N ALA A 75 -4.12 -6.27 4.02
CA ALA A 75 -5.32 -6.34 3.19
C ALA A 75 -6.08 -5.01 3.12
N ASN A 76 -6.44 -4.45 4.27
CA ASN A 76 -7.22 -3.20 4.33
C ASN A 76 -6.51 -2.00 3.67
N ASN A 77 -5.18 -1.90 3.81
CA ASN A 77 -4.41 -0.80 3.25
C ASN A 77 -4.31 -0.93 1.73
N GLN A 78 -3.96 -2.11 1.23
CA GLN A 78 -3.79 -2.33 -0.20
C GLN A 78 -5.15 -2.31 -0.94
N LEU A 79 -6.18 -2.91 -0.37
CA LEU A 79 -7.53 -2.86 -0.93
C LEU A 79 -8.05 -1.42 -1.00
N GLY A 80 -7.85 -0.64 0.07
CA GLY A 80 -8.21 0.78 0.08
C GLY A 80 -7.51 1.57 -1.01
N LYS A 81 -6.21 1.33 -1.24
CA LYS A 81 -5.47 1.97 -2.35
C LYS A 81 -6.08 1.61 -3.70
N ILE A 82 -6.34 0.32 -3.93
CA ILE A 82 -6.87 -0.16 -5.22
C ILE A 82 -8.24 0.47 -5.50
N CYS A 83 -9.12 0.53 -4.50
CA CYS A 83 -10.45 1.11 -4.66
C CYS A 83 -10.40 2.63 -4.85
N ASN A 84 -9.70 3.35 -3.97
CA ASN A 84 -9.70 4.83 -3.99
C ASN A 84 -8.98 5.43 -5.20
N THR A 85 -8.17 4.64 -5.90
CA THR A 85 -7.44 5.09 -7.09
C THR A 85 -8.12 4.73 -8.41
N GLY A 86 -9.29 4.09 -8.37
CA GLY A 86 -10.00 3.59 -9.56
C GLY A 86 -9.31 2.39 -10.23
N LEU A 87 -8.26 1.84 -9.61
CA LEU A 87 -7.55 0.67 -10.15
C LEU A 87 -8.46 -0.57 -10.18
N ALA A 88 -9.37 -0.71 -9.23
CA ALA A 88 -10.34 -1.80 -9.18
C ALA A 88 -11.17 -1.92 -10.47
N ASP A 89 -11.48 -0.79 -11.12
CA ASP A 89 -12.37 -0.75 -12.29
C ASP A 89 -11.65 -1.10 -13.60
N VAL A 90 -10.31 -0.99 -13.61
CA VAL A 90 -9.48 -1.14 -14.81
C VAL A 90 -8.58 -2.38 -14.79
N VAL A 91 -8.84 -3.32 -13.87
CA VAL A 91 -8.18 -4.63 -13.79
C VAL A 91 -9.22 -5.76 -13.67
N ASP A 92 -8.82 -6.99 -13.98
CA ASP A 92 -9.69 -8.16 -13.90
C ASP A 92 -9.61 -8.85 -12.53
N ALA A 93 -8.48 -8.72 -11.83
CA ALA A 93 -8.28 -9.30 -10.52
C ALA A 93 -7.22 -8.57 -9.69
N TYR A 94 -7.20 -8.84 -8.38
CA TYR A 94 -6.10 -8.46 -7.51
C TYR A 94 -5.86 -9.55 -6.45
N ALA A 95 -4.59 -9.76 -6.10
CA ALA A 95 -4.13 -10.66 -5.05
C ALA A 95 -3.30 -9.88 -4.03
N LEU A 96 -3.68 -9.96 -2.76
CA LEU A 96 -3.10 -9.18 -1.67
C LEU A 96 -2.41 -10.13 -0.69
N SER A 97 -1.12 -9.99 -0.42
CA SER A 97 -0.41 -10.92 0.48
C SER A 97 -1.02 -11.00 1.89
N GLY A 98 -1.64 -9.90 2.36
CA GLY A 98 -2.33 -9.87 3.65
C GLY A 98 -3.65 -10.64 3.68
N VAL A 99 -4.21 -11.01 2.51
CA VAL A 99 -5.35 -11.92 2.37
C VAL A 99 -4.83 -13.33 2.09
N GLU A 100 -3.94 -13.48 1.13
CA GLU A 100 -3.45 -14.79 0.66
C GLU A 100 -2.50 -15.48 1.65
N GLY A 101 -1.93 -14.76 2.62
CA GLY A 101 -0.90 -15.27 3.53
C GLY A 101 0.46 -15.54 2.85
N ILE A 102 0.58 -15.33 1.53
CA ILE A 102 1.79 -15.56 0.74
C ILE A 102 2.28 -14.23 0.17
N ARG A 103 3.58 -13.96 0.29
CA ARG A 103 4.21 -12.69 -0.09
C ARG A 103 5.20 -12.89 -1.23
N LYS A 104 5.21 -12.01 -2.24
CA LYS A 104 6.32 -11.96 -3.22
C LYS A 104 7.64 -11.61 -2.51
N PRO A 105 8.79 -12.22 -2.86
CA PRO A 105 9.02 -13.07 -4.03
C PRO A 105 8.97 -14.57 -3.70
N HIS A 106 8.15 -15.01 -2.73
CA HIS A 106 8.00 -16.43 -2.44
C HIS A 106 7.62 -17.19 -3.71
N ALA A 107 8.46 -18.15 -4.10
CA ALA A 107 8.18 -19.05 -5.21
C ALA A 107 7.19 -20.10 -4.72
N VAL A 108 6.11 -20.32 -5.47
CA VAL A 108 5.26 -21.49 -5.25
C VAL A 108 6.09 -22.70 -5.71
N PRO A 109 6.26 -23.77 -4.90
CA PRO A 109 6.86 -25.00 -5.37
C PRO A 109 6.05 -25.52 -6.58
N VAL A 110 6.74 -25.77 -7.69
CA VAL A 110 6.18 -26.46 -8.87
C VAL A 110 5.92 -27.93 -8.58
#